data_AF-A0A259LU24-F1
#
_entry.id   AF-A0A259LU24-F1
#
_cell.length_a   1.000
_cell.length_b   1.000
_cell.length_c   1.000
_cell.angle_alpha   90.00
_cell.angle_beta   90.00
_cell.angle_gamma   90.00
#
_symmetry.space_group_name_H-M   'P 1'
#
loop_
_entity.id
_entity.type
_entity.pdbx_description
1 polymer ?
#
loop_
_entity_poly.entity_id
_entity_poly.type
_entity_poly.pdbx_seq_one_letter_code
_entity_poly.pdbx_strand_id
1 'polypeptide(L)'
;APESIFLLSQSGWSVERLMLCCVARIGDVDNARSAAGPTPEILPDNSAFRELARLMRRLQLSGDLLVQVMNDDEDKAARVVVTWHTGSEDGEALARLFKEHSAAAEFTVEDGLYSAELATRSTRKGDSPLRGRSVLGMMATLSHAVDIPPEHSDLVIPLNGPARAPTPCTPVGVWTHVIGDYFGVSWSREKPATASVAVPYRGVWFYIDDTCKSAKSTLDLIGHLYALQAGLSDTGKRDTLLLIGG
;
A
#
# COMPACT_ATOMS: atom_id res chain seq x y z
N ALA A 1 -5.17 -0.57 -12.82
CA ALA A 1 -3.98 0.28 -13.00
C ALA A 1 -3.84 1.17 -11.74
N PRO A 2 -2.73 1.90 -11.51
CA PRO A 2 -2.48 2.58 -10.22
C PRO A 2 -3.61 3.51 -9.76
N GLU A 3 -4.32 4.14 -10.69
CA GLU A 3 -5.47 5.01 -10.47
C GLU A 3 -6.66 4.29 -9.81
N SER A 4 -6.87 3.00 -10.10
CA SER A 4 -7.99 2.21 -9.55
C SER A 4 -7.90 2.10 -8.02
N ILE A 5 -6.68 2.19 -7.48
CA ILE A 5 -6.42 2.19 -6.03
C ILE A 5 -6.96 3.46 -5.39
N PHE A 6 -6.84 4.61 -6.05
CA PHE A 6 -7.33 5.90 -5.56
C PHE A 6 -8.85 6.03 -5.68
N LEU A 7 -9.51 5.25 -6.54
CA LEU A 7 -10.98 5.11 -6.49
C LEU A 7 -11.43 4.34 -5.24
N LEU A 8 -10.67 3.34 -4.79
CA LEU A 8 -10.99 2.60 -3.56
C LEU A 8 -10.91 3.49 -2.30
N SER A 9 -10.05 4.52 -2.29
CA SER A 9 -9.99 5.44 -1.13
C SER A 9 -11.29 6.25 -0.97
N GLN A 10 -12.07 6.44 -2.05
CA GLN A 10 -13.39 7.06 -2.00
C GLN A 10 -14.47 6.11 -1.46
N SER A 11 -14.25 4.79 -1.51
CA SER A 11 -15.20 3.78 -1.00
C SER A 11 -14.94 3.33 0.43
N GLY A 12 -14.26 4.17 1.21
CA GLY A 12 -14.03 3.96 2.66
C GLY A 12 -12.73 3.22 3.01
N TRP A 13 -11.90 2.87 2.02
CA TRP A 13 -10.58 2.30 2.30
C TRP A 13 -9.61 3.35 2.84
N SER A 14 -8.73 2.92 3.75
CA SER A 14 -7.61 3.74 4.22
C SER A 14 -6.66 4.05 3.05
N VAL A 15 -6.49 5.34 2.73
CA VAL A 15 -5.54 5.77 1.71
C VAL A 15 -4.11 5.35 2.05
N GLU A 16 -3.74 5.37 3.34
CA GLU A 16 -2.41 4.91 3.78
C GLU A 16 -2.21 3.42 3.53
N ARG A 17 -3.21 2.57 3.81
CA ARG A 17 -3.14 1.12 3.50
C ARG A 17 -2.95 0.91 2.00
N LEU A 18 -3.77 1.59 1.20
CA LEU A 18 -3.73 1.50 -0.25
C LEU A 18 -2.37 1.93 -0.80
N MET A 19 -1.79 3.01 -0.27
CA MET A 19 -0.48 3.48 -0.67
C MET A 19 0.64 2.51 -0.26
N LEU A 20 0.68 2.10 1.01
CA LEU A 20 1.73 1.22 1.51
C LEU A 20 1.70 -0.17 0.87
N CYS A 21 0.52 -0.71 0.59
CA CYS A 21 0.38 -2.02 -0.02
C CYS A 21 0.52 -1.97 -1.54
N CYS A 22 -0.06 -0.97 -2.21
CA CYS A 22 -0.29 -1.04 -3.66
C CYS A 22 0.53 -0.04 -4.48
N VAL A 23 1.16 0.96 -3.87
CA VAL A 23 1.98 1.94 -4.58
C VAL A 23 3.46 1.63 -4.38
N ALA A 24 4.22 1.61 -5.47
CA ALA A 24 5.65 1.35 -5.47
C ALA A 24 6.46 2.65 -5.29
N ARG A 25 5.97 3.75 -5.86
CA ARG A 25 6.66 5.04 -5.89
C ARG A 25 5.70 6.17 -6.22
N ILE A 26 5.97 7.36 -5.67
CA ILE A 26 5.39 8.64 -6.09
C ILE A 26 6.56 9.62 -6.23
N GLY A 27 6.73 10.26 -7.39
CA GLY A 27 7.89 11.12 -7.64
C GLY A 27 9.21 10.37 -7.47
N ASP A 28 10.11 10.91 -6.64
CA ASP A 28 11.36 10.25 -6.26
C ASP A 28 11.24 9.39 -4.98
N VAL A 29 10.08 9.38 -4.32
CA VAL A 29 9.85 8.64 -3.07
C VAL A 29 9.53 7.18 -3.36
N ASP A 30 10.46 6.30 -3.02
CA ASP A 30 10.26 4.85 -3.12
C ASP A 30 9.53 4.29 -1.90
N ASN A 31 8.52 3.46 -2.14
CA ASN A 31 7.93 2.61 -1.13
C ASN A 31 8.68 1.27 -1.10
N ALA A 32 9.85 1.22 -0.46
CA ALA A 32 10.60 -0.01 -0.20
C ALA A 32 10.75 -0.95 -1.42
N ARG A 33 11.22 -0.38 -2.55
CA ARG A 33 11.29 -1.07 -3.84
C ARG A 33 12.03 -2.41 -3.81
N SER A 34 13.10 -2.53 -3.01
CA SER A 34 13.89 -3.76 -2.89
C SER A 34 13.14 -4.90 -2.18
N ALA A 35 12.09 -4.60 -1.41
CA ALA A 35 11.25 -5.59 -0.75
C ALA A 35 10.13 -6.15 -1.64
N ALA A 36 10.00 -5.68 -2.89
CA ALA A 36 8.99 -6.15 -3.83
C ALA A 36 9.42 -7.39 -4.64
N GLY A 37 10.53 -8.03 -4.25
CA GLY A 37 11.13 -9.17 -4.92
C GLY A 37 11.77 -10.14 -3.91
N PRO A 38 12.98 -10.70 -4.19
CA PRO A 38 13.73 -11.46 -3.20
C PRO A 38 13.98 -10.65 -1.92
N THR A 39 14.14 -11.33 -0.79
CA THR A 39 14.50 -10.67 0.48
C THR A 39 15.77 -9.84 0.29
N PRO A 40 15.73 -8.53 0.57
CA PRO A 40 16.91 -7.68 0.41
C PRO A 40 17.97 -8.01 1.47
N GLU A 41 19.22 -7.68 1.19
CA GLU A 41 20.31 -7.81 2.17
C GLU A 41 20.25 -6.72 3.25
N ILE A 42 19.70 -5.56 2.90
CA ILE A 42 19.59 -4.37 3.75
C ILE A 42 18.13 -3.96 3.81
N LEU A 43 17.64 -3.64 5.01
CA LEU A 43 16.29 -3.14 5.22
C LEU A 43 16.10 -1.84 4.41
N PRO A 44 15.12 -1.77 3.50
CA PRO A 44 14.85 -0.53 2.79
C PRO A 44 14.27 0.54 3.72
N ASP A 45 14.71 1.78 3.53
CA ASP A 45 14.07 2.94 4.11
C ASP A 45 12.93 3.44 3.20
N ASN A 46 11.72 3.53 3.75
CA ASN A 46 10.57 4.15 3.11
C ASN A 46 9.90 5.20 4.02
N SER A 47 10.65 5.77 4.97
CA SER A 47 10.16 6.74 5.95
C SER A 47 9.41 7.92 5.31
N ALA A 48 9.99 8.56 4.29
CA ALA A 48 9.33 9.64 3.55
C ALA A 48 8.02 9.20 2.88
N PHE A 49 7.99 8.00 2.30
CA PHE A 49 6.77 7.44 1.68
C PHE A 49 5.67 7.22 2.73
N ARG A 50 6.06 6.65 3.87
CA ARG A 50 5.16 6.42 5.00
C ARG A 50 4.63 7.72 5.57
N GLU A 51 5.46 8.76 5.65
CA GLU A 51 5.02 10.06 6.12
C GLU A 51 3.99 10.70 5.18
N LEU A 52 4.25 10.63 3.87
CA LEU A 52 3.30 11.08 2.84
C LEU A 52 1.96 10.33 2.97
N ALA A 53 1.99 9.00 3.08
CA ALA A 53 0.79 8.17 3.24
C ALA A 53 0.02 8.48 4.54
N ARG A 54 0.73 8.66 5.66
CA ARG A 54 0.17 9.00 6.96
C ARG A 54 -0.50 10.38 6.96
N LEU A 55 0.13 11.38 6.34
CA LEU A 55 -0.43 12.72 6.19
C LEU A 55 -1.71 12.71 5.35
N MET A 56 -1.68 12.02 4.21
CA MET A 56 -2.88 11.81 3.40
C MET A 56 -3.99 11.12 4.21
N ARG A 57 -3.67 10.13 5.04
CA ARG A 57 -4.66 9.47 5.90
C ARG A 57 -5.24 10.41 6.96
N ARG A 58 -4.44 11.27 7.58
CA ARG A 58 -4.94 12.24 8.56
C ARG A 58 -5.92 13.23 7.91
N LEU A 59 -5.57 13.76 6.75
CA LEU A 59 -6.46 14.64 5.97
C LEU A 59 -7.72 13.88 5.46
N GLN A 60 -7.58 12.61 5.08
CA GLN A 60 -8.73 11.76 4.71
C GLN A 60 -9.69 11.59 5.89
N LEU A 61 -9.17 11.44 7.11
CA LEU A 61 -9.98 11.28 8.32
C LEU A 61 -10.64 12.59 8.78
N SER A 62 -10.02 13.75 8.54
CA SER A 62 -10.64 15.05 8.82
C SER A 62 -11.64 15.50 7.76
N GLY A 63 -11.66 14.84 6.60
CA GLY A 63 -12.49 15.21 5.45
C GLY A 63 -11.88 16.29 4.57
N ASP A 64 -10.62 16.68 4.82
CA ASP A 64 -9.91 17.73 4.09
C ASP A 64 -9.17 17.22 2.86
N LEU A 65 -9.17 15.91 2.60
CA LEU A 65 -8.56 15.31 1.42
C LEU A 65 -9.63 14.91 0.39
N LEU A 66 -9.56 15.51 -0.78
CA LEU A 66 -10.28 15.06 -1.97
C LEU A 66 -9.32 14.35 -2.91
N VAL A 67 -9.76 13.20 -3.44
CA VAL A 67 -9.02 12.43 -4.44
C VAL A 67 -9.94 12.24 -5.64
N GLN A 68 -9.49 12.61 -6.82
CA GLN A 68 -10.23 12.46 -8.08
C GLN A 68 -9.37 11.69 -9.09
N VAL A 69 -10.01 10.82 -9.86
CA VAL A 69 -9.36 10.14 -10.98
C VAL A 69 -9.96 10.69 -12.26
N MET A 70 -9.12 11.29 -13.09
CA MET A 70 -9.49 11.87 -14.37
C MET A 70 -9.03 10.98 -15.51
N ASN A 71 -9.96 10.63 -16.40
CA ASN A 71 -9.70 9.86 -17.61
C ASN A 71 -10.10 10.75 -18.80
N ASP A 72 -9.16 11.59 -19.26
CA ASP A 72 -9.45 12.70 -20.17
C ASP A 72 -9.64 12.31 -21.66
N ASP A 73 -9.73 11.02 -22.00
CA ASP A 73 -10.16 10.41 -23.28
C ASP A 73 -9.59 8.96 -23.39
N GLU A 74 -10.08 8.13 -24.32
CA GLU A 74 -9.55 6.75 -24.56
C GLU A 74 -8.04 6.70 -24.84
N ASP A 75 -7.45 7.79 -25.36
CA ASP A 75 -6.04 7.89 -25.74
C ASP A 75 -5.13 8.55 -24.69
N LYS A 76 -5.70 9.17 -23.65
CA LYS A 76 -4.92 9.82 -22.58
C LYS A 76 -4.79 8.89 -21.38
N ALA A 77 -3.60 8.88 -20.77
CA ALA A 77 -3.41 8.17 -19.52
C ALA A 77 -4.23 8.80 -18.40
N ALA A 78 -4.77 7.96 -17.53
CA ALA A 78 -5.46 8.39 -16.32
C ALA A 78 -4.55 9.31 -15.48
N ARG A 79 -5.16 10.25 -14.76
CA ARG A 79 -4.48 11.15 -13.81
C ARG A 79 -5.17 11.05 -12.47
N VAL A 80 -4.41 11.12 -11.39
CA VAL A 80 -4.98 11.22 -10.05
C VAL A 80 -4.73 12.62 -9.55
N VAL A 81 -5.78 13.37 -9.29
CA VAL A 81 -5.71 14.70 -8.69
C VAL A 81 -6.02 14.58 -7.21
N VAL A 82 -5.11 15.09 -6.38
CA VAL A 82 -5.29 15.14 -4.93
C VAL A 82 -5.39 16.59 -4.53
N THR A 83 -6.45 16.95 -3.82
CA THR A 83 -6.73 18.33 -3.40
C THR A 83 -6.95 18.36 -1.90
N TRP A 84 -6.38 19.36 -1.22
CA TRP A 84 -6.56 19.54 0.23
C TRP A 84 -6.44 21.00 0.67
N HIS A 85 -7.02 21.32 1.83
CA HIS A 85 -6.98 22.67 2.38
C HIS A 85 -5.58 23.11 2.86
N THR A 86 -5.27 24.38 2.64
CA THR A 86 -4.08 25.05 3.19
C THR A 86 -4.30 25.40 4.67
N GLY A 87 -3.24 25.82 5.37
CA GLY A 87 -3.35 26.41 6.72
C GLY A 87 -3.48 25.42 7.89
N SER A 88 -3.64 24.13 7.63
CA SER A 88 -3.49 23.09 8.67
C SER A 88 -2.04 22.59 8.74
N GLU A 89 -1.56 22.21 9.92
CA GLU A 89 -0.21 21.66 10.10
C GLU A 89 0.05 20.47 9.16
N ASP A 90 -0.93 19.57 9.05
CA ASP A 90 -0.85 18.40 8.19
C ASP A 90 -0.92 18.74 6.69
N GLY A 91 -1.72 19.73 6.30
CA GLY A 91 -1.81 20.19 4.91
C GLY A 91 -0.53 20.85 4.43
N GLU A 92 0.07 21.71 5.26
CA GLU A 92 1.37 22.35 4.99
C GLU A 92 2.51 21.33 4.95
N ALA A 93 2.51 20.35 5.85
CA ALA A 93 3.48 19.27 5.85
C ALA A 93 3.38 18.40 4.59
N LEU A 94 2.17 18.06 4.15
CA LEU A 94 1.95 17.30 2.92
C LEU A 94 2.42 18.08 1.70
N ALA A 95 2.08 19.37 1.62
CA ALA A 95 2.50 20.26 0.53
C ALA A 95 4.03 20.38 0.43
N ARG A 96 4.71 20.47 1.58
CA ARG A 96 6.17 20.50 1.64
C ARG A 96 6.77 19.21 1.08
N LEU A 97 6.33 18.04 1.53
CA LEU A 97 6.83 16.75 1.03
C LEU A 97 6.56 16.58 -0.47
N PHE A 98 5.39 17.00 -0.95
CA PHE A 98 5.08 16.94 -2.38
C PHE A 98 6.04 17.78 -3.22
N LYS A 99 6.45 18.95 -2.74
CA LYS A 99 7.43 19.80 -3.43
C LYS A 99 8.86 19.25 -3.34
N GLU A 100 9.28 18.83 -2.15
CA GLU A 100 10.64 18.32 -1.89
C GLU A 100 10.97 17.09 -2.74
N HIS A 101 9.99 16.20 -2.90
CA HIS A 101 10.15 14.93 -3.59
C HIS A 101 9.65 14.92 -5.03
N SER A 102 9.35 16.10 -5.56
CA SER A 102 8.70 16.26 -6.86
C SER A 102 7.51 15.31 -6.99
N ALA A 103 6.68 15.14 -5.95
CA ALA A 103 5.68 14.07 -5.92
C ALA A 103 4.48 14.31 -6.85
N ALA A 104 4.44 15.45 -7.56
CA ALA A 104 3.38 15.81 -8.50
C ALA A 104 3.96 16.25 -9.85
N ALA A 105 3.24 15.94 -10.92
CA ALA A 105 3.49 16.45 -12.27
C ALA A 105 3.12 17.93 -12.36
N GLU A 106 2.04 18.33 -11.69
CA GLU A 106 1.59 19.70 -11.55
C GLU A 106 1.17 19.96 -10.10
N PHE A 107 1.58 21.10 -9.55
CA PHE A 107 1.26 21.49 -8.18
C PHE A 107 0.83 22.95 -8.16
N THR A 108 -0.43 23.20 -7.82
CA THR A 108 -1.01 24.55 -7.79
C THR A 108 -1.59 24.87 -6.42
N VAL A 109 -1.77 26.17 -6.17
CA VAL A 109 -2.41 26.70 -4.96
C VAL A 109 -3.42 27.75 -5.39
N GLU A 110 -4.70 27.45 -5.22
CA GLU A 110 -5.80 28.33 -5.63
C GLU A 110 -6.88 28.31 -4.55
N ASP A 111 -7.43 29.48 -4.21
CA ASP A 111 -8.54 29.63 -3.26
C ASP A 111 -8.37 28.91 -1.91
N GLY A 112 -7.14 28.83 -1.41
CA GLY A 112 -6.84 28.15 -0.13
C GLY A 112 -6.84 26.61 -0.23
N LEU A 113 -6.69 26.07 -1.44
CA LEU A 113 -6.53 24.65 -1.71
C LEU A 113 -5.19 24.38 -2.39
N TYR A 114 -4.48 23.38 -1.89
CA TYR A 114 -3.42 22.70 -2.63
C TYR A 114 -4.04 21.73 -3.61
N SER A 115 -3.53 21.69 -4.84
CA SER A 115 -3.88 20.69 -5.84
C SER A 115 -2.63 20.06 -6.43
N ALA A 116 -2.57 18.73 -6.45
CA ALA A 116 -1.45 17.96 -6.94
C ALA A 116 -1.90 16.91 -7.97
N GLU A 117 -1.41 17.02 -9.20
CA GLU A 117 -1.64 16.02 -10.25
C GLU A 117 -0.56 14.93 -10.19
N LEU A 118 -0.99 13.69 -10.03
CA LEU A 118 -0.16 12.48 -10.10
C LEU A 118 -0.36 11.81 -11.46
N ALA A 119 0.70 11.81 -12.28
CA ALA A 119 0.67 11.14 -13.58
C ALA A 119 0.77 9.62 -13.42
N THR A 120 -0.18 8.84 -13.95
CA THR A 120 -0.12 7.36 -13.90
C THR A 120 0.72 6.73 -15.01
N ARG A 121 1.07 7.52 -16.04
CA ARG A 121 1.95 7.12 -17.14
C ARG A 121 2.94 8.26 -17.39
N SER A 122 4.21 7.99 -17.15
CA SER A 122 5.29 8.92 -17.52
C SER A 122 5.57 8.79 -19.02
N THR A 123 5.64 9.93 -19.73
CA THR A 123 6.05 9.98 -21.14
C THR A 123 7.38 10.72 -21.32
N ARG A 124 7.95 11.32 -20.25
CA ARG A 124 9.26 11.98 -20.26
C ARG A 124 10.14 11.56 -19.09
N LYS A 125 11.45 11.53 -19.34
CA LYS A 125 12.50 11.32 -18.34
C LYS A 125 12.53 12.56 -17.43
N GLY A 126 12.18 12.40 -16.16
CA GLY A 126 12.01 13.51 -15.21
C GLY A 126 10.56 13.80 -14.82
N ASP A 127 9.59 13.13 -15.44
CA ASP A 127 8.23 13.09 -14.88
C ASP A 127 8.26 12.33 -13.56
N SER A 128 7.34 12.68 -12.67
CA SER A 128 7.18 12.13 -11.34
C SER A 128 6.01 11.16 -11.28
N PRO A 129 6.12 9.93 -11.80
CA PRO A 129 4.99 9.06 -11.96
C PRO A 129 4.55 8.45 -10.62
N LEU A 130 3.24 8.37 -10.46
CA LEU A 130 2.63 7.41 -9.57
C LEU A 130 2.81 6.01 -10.19
N ARG A 131 3.62 5.17 -9.54
CA ARG A 131 3.84 3.79 -9.97
C ARG A 131 3.18 2.83 -9.01
N GLY A 132 2.27 2.00 -9.50
CA GLY A 132 1.68 0.89 -8.75
C GLY A 132 2.63 -0.30 -8.63
N ARG A 133 2.40 -1.13 -7.61
CA ARG A 133 2.98 -2.48 -7.44
C ARG A 133 2.18 -3.48 -8.26
N SER A 134 2.83 -4.52 -8.76
CA SER A 134 2.13 -5.72 -9.22
C SER A 134 1.60 -6.51 -8.01
N VAL A 135 0.56 -7.32 -8.17
CA VAL A 135 0.08 -8.21 -7.09
C VAL A 135 1.19 -9.11 -6.56
N LEU A 136 2.07 -9.61 -7.43
CA LEU A 136 3.28 -10.34 -7.02
C LEU A 136 4.20 -9.49 -6.12
N GLY A 137 4.46 -8.24 -6.48
CA GLY A 137 5.28 -7.34 -5.66
C GLY A 137 4.63 -6.98 -4.32
N MET A 138 3.29 -6.89 -4.28
CA MET A 138 2.55 -6.75 -3.03
C MET A 138 2.75 -7.97 -2.12
N MET A 139 2.53 -9.18 -2.67
CA MET A 139 2.70 -10.42 -1.92
C MET A 139 4.14 -10.62 -1.44
N ALA A 140 5.13 -10.31 -2.28
CA ALA A 140 6.54 -10.37 -1.91
C ALA A 140 6.83 -9.47 -0.70
N THR A 141 6.42 -8.21 -0.72
CA THR A 141 6.62 -7.31 0.43
C THR A 141 5.88 -7.76 1.68
N LEU A 142 4.63 -8.19 1.55
CA LEU A 142 3.84 -8.65 2.70
C LEU A 142 4.37 -9.97 3.28
N SER A 143 5.07 -10.79 2.50
CA SER A 143 5.70 -12.01 3.00
C SER A 143 6.77 -11.75 4.06
N HIS A 144 7.34 -10.54 4.09
CA HIS A 144 8.28 -10.13 5.14
C HIS A 144 7.63 -9.88 6.51
N ALA A 145 6.29 -9.75 6.56
CA ALA A 145 5.53 -9.60 7.81
C ALA A 145 5.11 -10.94 8.45
N VAL A 146 5.65 -12.06 7.96
CA VAL A 146 5.39 -13.40 8.50
C VAL A 146 6.39 -13.73 9.60
N ASP A 147 5.88 -14.11 10.78
CA ASP A 147 6.69 -14.59 11.90
C ASP A 147 7.43 -15.88 11.53
N ILE A 148 8.70 -15.95 11.93
CA ILE A 148 9.55 -17.12 11.66
C ILE A 148 9.57 -18.02 12.90
N PRO A 149 9.07 -19.27 12.82
CA PRO A 149 9.21 -20.25 13.88
C PRO A 149 10.69 -20.55 14.17
N PRO A 150 11.08 -20.81 15.44
CA PRO A 150 12.42 -21.27 15.77
C PRO A 150 12.84 -22.51 14.98
N GLU A 151 11.91 -23.41 14.67
CA GLU A 151 12.15 -24.61 13.87
C GLU A 151 12.54 -24.30 12.41
N HIS A 152 12.30 -23.07 11.94
CA HIS A 152 12.58 -22.62 10.58
C HIS A 152 13.71 -21.57 10.51
N SER A 153 14.41 -21.29 11.62
CA SER A 153 15.46 -20.26 11.68
C SER A 153 16.57 -20.46 10.65
N ASP A 154 16.95 -21.71 10.40
CA ASP A 154 18.07 -22.06 9.52
C ASP A 154 17.68 -22.07 8.03
N LEU A 155 16.39 -21.86 7.73
CA LEU A 155 15.82 -21.92 6.39
C LEU A 155 15.65 -20.54 5.74
N VAL A 156 15.77 -19.47 6.54
CA VAL A 156 15.51 -18.10 6.11
C VAL A 156 16.75 -17.28 6.43
N ILE A 157 17.16 -16.38 5.53
CA ILE A 157 18.18 -15.36 5.83
C ILE A 157 17.43 -14.19 6.47
N PRO A 158 17.42 -14.05 7.80
CA PRO A 158 16.52 -13.12 8.42
C PRO A 158 17.18 -11.74 8.46
N LEU A 159 16.61 -10.75 7.77
CA LEU A 159 16.71 -9.35 8.22
C LEU A 159 16.02 -9.20 9.60
N ASN A 160 14.99 -10.02 9.82
CA ASN A 160 14.32 -10.24 11.09
C ASN A 160 15.12 -11.24 11.91
N GLY A 161 16.12 -10.82 12.69
CA GLY A 161 16.66 -11.69 13.73
C GLY A 161 15.52 -12.42 14.48
N PRO A 162 15.74 -13.63 15.03
CA PRO A 162 14.68 -14.52 15.50
C PRO A 162 13.84 -13.87 16.62
N ALA A 163 12.83 -13.13 16.22
CA ALA A 163 11.99 -12.33 17.07
C ALA A 163 10.56 -12.71 16.76
N ARG A 164 9.80 -13.02 17.81
CA ARG A 164 8.35 -13.13 17.71
C ARG A 164 7.78 -11.72 17.63
N ALA A 165 6.73 -11.52 16.83
CA ALA A 165 6.02 -10.24 16.87
C ALA A 165 5.55 -9.94 18.31
N PRO A 166 5.59 -8.66 18.75
CA PRO A 166 5.09 -8.27 20.08
C PRO A 166 3.61 -8.62 20.27
N THR A 167 2.85 -8.57 19.18
CA THR A 167 1.44 -8.93 19.13
C THR A 167 1.16 -9.74 17.86
N PRO A 168 0.10 -10.55 17.82
CA PRO A 168 -0.24 -11.30 16.61
C PRO A 168 -0.68 -10.41 15.42
N CYS A 169 -0.93 -9.12 15.66
CA CYS A 169 -1.43 -8.18 14.64
C CYS A 169 -0.35 -7.32 14.00
N THR A 170 0.87 -7.35 14.52
CA THR A 170 1.99 -6.52 14.08
C THR A 170 3.00 -7.37 13.29
N PRO A 171 3.65 -6.82 12.25
CA PRO A 171 4.78 -7.50 11.62
C PRO A 171 5.90 -7.79 12.62
N VAL A 172 6.73 -8.78 12.31
CA VAL A 172 7.96 -9.04 13.07
C VAL A 172 8.99 -7.94 12.89
N GLY A 173 9.58 -7.55 14.03
CA GLY A 173 10.90 -6.95 14.08
C GLY A 173 11.00 -5.67 13.27
N VAL A 174 11.96 -5.64 12.34
CA VAL A 174 12.32 -4.43 11.60
C VAL A 174 11.32 -4.06 10.50
N TRP A 175 10.48 -4.99 10.03
CA TRP A 175 9.53 -4.69 8.93
C TRP A 175 8.33 -3.87 9.34
N THR A 176 8.05 -3.72 10.64
CA THR A 176 7.10 -2.72 11.12
C THR A 176 7.54 -1.30 10.72
N HIS A 177 8.85 -1.08 10.50
CA HIS A 177 9.37 0.17 9.96
C HIS A 177 9.10 0.37 8.46
N VAL A 178 8.67 -0.67 7.75
CA VAL A 178 8.42 -0.64 6.31
C VAL A 178 6.94 -0.77 5.98
N ILE A 179 6.27 -1.76 6.56
CA ILE A 179 4.89 -2.15 6.23
C ILE A 179 3.89 -1.49 7.20
N GLY A 180 4.35 -1.05 8.38
CA GLY A 180 3.48 -0.59 9.46
C GLY A 180 2.60 -1.71 10.01
N ASP A 181 1.56 -1.36 10.78
CA ASP A 181 0.67 -2.33 11.44
C ASP A 181 -0.46 -2.82 10.52
N TYR A 182 -0.18 -2.87 9.22
CA TYR A 182 -1.15 -3.21 8.18
C TYR A 182 -1.27 -4.71 7.94
N PHE A 183 -0.26 -5.49 8.30
CA PHE A 183 -0.25 -6.93 8.07
C PHE A 183 0.64 -7.64 9.09
N GLY A 184 0.21 -8.81 9.54
CA GLY A 184 0.99 -9.66 10.43
C GLY A 184 0.47 -11.09 10.34
N VAL A 185 1.38 -12.04 10.27
CA VAL A 185 1.06 -13.47 10.23
C VAL A 185 1.85 -14.17 11.31
N SER A 186 1.12 -14.71 12.29
CA SER A 186 1.69 -15.46 13.41
C SER A 186 1.83 -16.95 13.06
N TRP A 187 2.51 -17.68 13.93
CA TRP A 187 2.58 -19.14 13.84
C TRP A 187 2.29 -19.83 15.17
N SER A 188 1.96 -21.11 15.10
CA SER A 188 1.69 -22.00 16.24
C SER A 188 1.99 -23.45 15.86
N ARG A 189 2.35 -24.29 16.84
CA ARG A 189 2.61 -25.73 16.59
C ARG A 189 1.35 -26.50 16.25
N GLU A 190 0.26 -26.18 16.94
CA GLU A 190 -1.06 -26.78 16.73
C GLU A 190 -1.96 -25.82 15.96
N LYS A 191 -3.06 -26.34 15.40
CA LYS A 191 -4.00 -25.50 14.65
C LYS A 191 -4.64 -24.48 15.61
N PRO A 192 -4.55 -23.18 15.32
CA PRO A 192 -5.12 -22.14 16.19
C PRO A 192 -6.64 -22.22 16.23
N ALA A 193 -7.22 -22.06 17.43
CA ALA A 193 -8.66 -22.01 17.62
C ALA A 193 -9.27 -20.68 17.14
N THR A 194 -8.50 -19.59 17.19
CA THR A 194 -8.94 -18.21 16.92
C THR A 194 -8.19 -17.60 15.74
N ALA A 195 -8.31 -18.22 14.57
CA ALA A 195 -7.73 -17.72 13.33
C ALA A 195 -8.80 -17.44 12.29
N SER A 196 -8.71 -16.28 11.62
CA SER A 196 -9.55 -16.02 10.45
C SER A 196 -9.11 -16.85 9.26
N VAL A 197 -7.80 -17.07 9.13
CA VAL A 197 -7.18 -17.95 8.13
C VAL A 197 -6.02 -18.68 8.80
N ALA A 198 -5.92 -19.99 8.57
CA ALA A 198 -4.83 -20.83 9.07
C ALA A 198 -4.40 -21.83 8.01
N VAL A 199 -3.08 -21.92 7.79
CA VAL A 199 -2.47 -22.77 6.77
C VAL A 199 -1.37 -23.63 7.41
N PRO A 200 -1.42 -24.98 7.26
CA PRO A 200 -0.34 -25.85 7.71
C PRO A 200 0.81 -25.79 6.71
N TYR A 201 2.02 -25.52 7.20
CA TYR A 201 3.23 -25.49 6.37
C TYR A 201 4.46 -25.89 7.17
N ARG A 202 5.26 -26.83 6.62
CA ARG A 202 6.51 -27.34 7.24
C ARG A 202 6.36 -27.73 8.72
N GLY A 203 5.27 -28.44 9.06
CA GLY A 203 5.05 -29.00 10.38
C GLY A 203 4.53 -28.02 11.45
N VAL A 204 4.21 -26.77 11.07
CA VAL A 204 3.58 -25.77 11.94
C VAL A 204 2.40 -25.11 11.23
N TRP A 205 1.60 -24.33 11.95
CA TRP A 205 0.49 -23.55 11.42
C TRP A 205 0.83 -22.08 11.37
N PHE A 206 0.70 -21.47 10.20
CA PHE A 206 0.74 -20.01 10.03
C PHE A 206 -0.69 -19.47 9.97
N TYR A 207 -0.94 -18.33 10.60
CA TYR A 207 -2.30 -17.80 10.71
C TYR A 207 -2.36 -16.29 10.87
N ILE A 208 -3.50 -15.73 10.48
CA ILE A 208 -3.93 -14.39 10.87
C ILE A 208 -4.90 -14.55 12.03
N ASP A 209 -4.58 -13.93 13.16
CA ASP A 209 -5.45 -13.95 14.35
C ASP A 209 -6.75 -13.19 14.07
N ASP A 210 -7.87 -13.72 14.53
CA ASP A 210 -9.19 -13.17 14.21
C ASP A 210 -9.43 -11.77 14.81
N THR A 211 -8.66 -11.39 15.84
CA THR A 211 -8.70 -10.04 16.41
C THR A 211 -8.04 -8.99 15.50
N CYS A 212 -7.20 -9.40 14.54
CA CYS A 212 -6.37 -8.52 13.72
C CYS A 212 -7.12 -7.97 12.50
N LYS A 213 -8.06 -7.04 12.75
CA LYS A 213 -8.87 -6.38 11.69
C LYS A 213 -8.04 -5.79 10.56
N SER A 214 -6.89 -5.19 10.89
CA SER A 214 -6.00 -4.57 9.90
C SER A 214 -5.43 -5.59 8.92
N ALA A 215 -4.91 -6.71 9.44
CA ALA A 215 -4.36 -7.80 8.63
C ALA A 215 -5.44 -8.46 7.76
N LYS A 216 -6.65 -8.68 8.30
CA LYS A 216 -7.81 -9.19 7.54
C LYS A 216 -8.18 -8.26 6.38
N SER A 217 -8.28 -6.96 6.65
CA SER A 217 -8.59 -5.96 5.60
C SER A 217 -7.52 -5.94 4.50
N THR A 218 -6.25 -6.10 4.86
CA THR A 218 -5.15 -6.17 3.89
C THR A 218 -5.19 -7.46 3.08
N LEU A 219 -5.54 -8.60 3.69
CA LEU A 219 -5.76 -9.86 2.96
C LEU A 219 -6.92 -9.73 1.96
N ASP A 220 -8.04 -9.14 2.39
CA ASP A 220 -9.20 -8.89 1.53
C ASP A 220 -8.84 -7.97 0.36
N LEU A 221 -8.03 -6.93 0.58
CA LEU A 221 -7.51 -6.05 -0.47
C LEU A 221 -6.72 -6.83 -1.53
N ILE A 222 -5.82 -7.72 -1.12
CA ILE A 222 -5.06 -8.56 -2.06
C ILE A 222 -6.01 -9.48 -2.83
N GLY A 223 -6.99 -10.07 -2.14
CA GLY A 223 -8.02 -10.93 -2.77
C GLY A 223 -8.80 -10.19 -3.86
N HIS A 224 -9.28 -8.98 -3.55
CA HIS A 224 -9.97 -8.14 -4.54
C HIS A 224 -9.08 -7.78 -5.73
N LEU A 225 -7.82 -7.38 -5.49
CA LEU A 225 -6.90 -7.04 -6.56
C LEU A 225 -6.52 -8.24 -7.42
N TYR A 226 -6.35 -9.42 -6.83
CA TYR A 226 -6.10 -10.66 -7.56
C TYR A 226 -7.31 -11.03 -8.42
N ALA A 227 -8.53 -10.96 -7.87
CA ALA A 227 -9.76 -11.22 -8.61
C ALA A 227 -9.95 -10.24 -9.78
N LEU A 228 -9.66 -8.96 -9.57
CA LEU A 228 -9.66 -7.96 -10.64
C LEU A 228 -8.65 -8.30 -11.75
N GLN A 229 -7.44 -8.71 -11.40
CA GLN A 229 -6.44 -9.14 -12.39
C GLN A 229 -6.87 -10.40 -13.16
N ALA A 230 -7.49 -11.36 -12.48
CA ALA A 230 -7.99 -12.59 -13.09
C ALA A 230 -9.15 -12.30 -14.06
N GLY A 231 -10.10 -11.43 -13.68
CA GLY A 231 -11.20 -10.99 -14.54
C GLY A 231 -10.72 -10.20 -15.77
N LEU A 232 -9.71 -9.33 -15.59
CA LEU A 232 -9.05 -8.63 -16.69
C LEU A 232 -8.30 -9.57 -17.65
N SER A 233 -7.96 -10.77 -17.20
CA SER A 233 -7.26 -11.79 -18.01
C SER A 233 -8.23 -12.63 -18.87
N ASP A 234 -9.51 -12.72 -18.47
CA ASP A 234 -10.52 -13.54 -19.16
C ASP A 234 -11.30 -12.72 -20.22
N THR A 235 -11.53 -11.44 -19.95
CA THR A 235 -12.19 -10.54 -20.92
C THR A 235 -11.19 -9.53 -21.45
N GLY A 236 -10.76 -9.67 -22.72
CA GLY A 236 -9.98 -8.68 -23.47
C GLY A 236 -10.74 -7.35 -23.75
N LYS A 237 -11.65 -6.94 -22.87
CA LYS A 237 -12.41 -5.69 -22.91
C LYS A 237 -12.24 -4.96 -21.57
N ARG A 238 -11.96 -3.66 -21.64
CA ARG A 238 -11.66 -2.74 -20.53
C ARG A 238 -12.86 -2.37 -19.63
N ASP A 239 -13.93 -3.17 -19.62
CA ASP A 239 -15.13 -2.86 -18.84
C ASP A 239 -15.27 -3.81 -17.66
N THR A 240 -14.33 -3.76 -16.71
CA THR A 240 -14.64 -4.21 -15.35
C THR A 240 -15.24 -3.04 -14.59
N LEU A 241 -16.50 -2.73 -14.92
CA LEU A 241 -17.34 -1.81 -14.16
C LEU A 241 -17.59 -2.37 -12.76
N LEU A 242 -17.09 -1.69 -11.75
CA LEU A 242 -17.81 -1.57 -10.48
C LEU A 242 -18.94 -0.55 -10.72
N LEU A 243 -20.11 -1.04 -11.11
CA LEU A 243 -21.34 -0.26 -11.03
C LEU A 243 -21.62 -0.01 -9.54
N ILE A 244 -21.39 1.22 -9.07
CA ILE A 244 -21.91 1.71 -7.80
C ILE A 244 -22.89 2.83 -8.15
N GLY A 245 -24.18 2.56 -7.93
CA GLY A 245 -25.26 3.55 -8.02
C GLY A 245 -26.45 3.07 -8.85
N GLY A 246 -27.55 2.74 -8.17
CA GLY A 246 -28.89 2.86 -8.73
C GLY A 246 -29.44 4.27 -8.47
#